data_AF-A0A7Y8TWC7-F1
#
_entry.id   AF-A0A7Y8TWC7-F1
#
_cell.length_a   1.000
_cell.length_b   1.000
_cell.length_c   1.000
_cell.angle_alpha   90.00
_cell.angle_beta   90.00
_cell.angle_gamma   90.00
#
_symmetry.space_group_name_H-M   'P 1'
#
loop_
_entity.id
_entity.type
_entity.pdbx_description
1 polymer ?
#
loop_
_entity_poly.entity_id
_entity_poly.type
_entity_poly.pdbx_seq_one_letter_code
_entity_poly.pdbx_strand_id
1 'polypeptide(L)' 'MTKNSSKDFEQLNIRLNSGLRDKLKEMAKKNNRSLNGHVEFILEKSITDDENQVIKYLLYRIKQLESELEATKP' A
#
# COMPACT_ATOMS: atom_id res chain seq x y z
N MET A 1 15.62 -28.14 19.76
CA MET A 1 15.79 -27.14 18.69
C MET A 1 14.45 -26.98 17.99
N THR A 2 13.68 -25.96 18.35
CA THR A 2 12.42 -25.62 17.70
C THR A 2 12.72 -25.02 16.33
N LYS A 3 12.38 -25.75 15.26
CA LYS A 3 12.38 -25.25 13.89
C LYS A 3 11.34 -24.13 13.82
N ASN A 4 11.79 -22.87 13.75
CA ASN A 4 10.92 -21.75 13.41
C ASN A 4 10.29 -22.06 12.05
N SER A 5 8.97 -21.97 12.00
CA SER A 5 8.15 -22.12 10.80
C SER A 5 8.69 -21.20 9.71
N SER A 6 9.23 -21.82 8.66
CA SER A 6 9.49 -21.16 7.39
C SER A 6 8.19 -20.48 6.97
N LYS A 7 8.15 -19.14 6.96
CA LYS A 7 7.14 -18.43 6.17
C LYS A 7 7.28 -18.96 4.75
N ASP A 8 6.24 -19.56 4.20
CA ASP A 8 6.22 -19.98 2.80
C ASP A 8 6.29 -18.71 1.95
N PHE A 9 7.49 -18.35 1.52
CA PHE A 9 7.72 -17.25 0.59
C PHE A 9 7.32 -17.73 -0.80
N GLU A 10 6.13 -17.36 -1.23
CA GLU A 10 5.70 -17.58 -2.61
C GLU A 10 6.52 -16.65 -3.54
N GLN A 11 7.23 -17.24 -4.50
CA GLN A 11 8.05 -16.49 -5.45
C GLN A 11 7.25 -16.12 -6.68
N LEU A 12 7.01 -14.81 -6.87
CA LEU A 12 6.31 -14.29 -8.04
C LEU A 12 7.31 -13.92 -9.14
N ASN A 13 7.24 -14.61 -10.28
CA ASN A 13 8.03 -14.29 -11.47
C ASN A 13 7.30 -13.26 -12.34
N ILE A 14 7.62 -11.98 -12.15
CA ILE A 14 6.99 -10.88 -12.88
C ILE A 14 7.85 -10.48 -14.08
N ARG A 15 7.25 -10.50 -15.28
CA ARG A 15 7.88 -9.98 -16.49
C ARG A 15 7.57 -8.49 -16.61
N LEU A 16 8.61 -7.68 -16.57
CA LEU A 16 8.53 -6.22 -16.75
C LEU A 16 9.17 -5.85 -18.09
N ASN A 17 8.63 -4.83 -18.74
CA ASN A 17 9.35 -4.21 -19.85
C ASN A 17 10.66 -3.58 -19.33
N SER A 18 11.65 -3.44 -20.23
CA SER A 18 13.00 -2.97 -19.85
C SER A 18 12.97 -1.60 -19.20
N GLY A 19 12.24 -0.64 -19.78
CA GLY A 19 12.15 0.72 -19.26
C GLY A 19 11.59 0.81 -17.84
N LEU A 20 10.58 0.00 -17.51
CA LEU A 20 10.01 -0.03 -16.16
C LEU A 20 10.97 -0.68 -15.17
N ARG A 21 11.63 -1.78 -15.57
CA ARG A 21 12.61 -2.45 -14.72
C ARG A 21 13.77 -1.54 -14.36
N ASP A 22 14.26 -0.76 -15.32
CA ASP A 22 15.39 0.15 -15.09
C ASP A 22 15.00 1.32 -14.20
N LYS A 23 13.82 1.90 -14.40
CA LYS A 23 13.25 2.90 -13.48
C LYS A 23 13.14 2.36 -12.04
N LEU A 24 12.63 1.15 -11.87
CA LEU A 24 12.52 0.53 -10.54
C LEU A 24 13.89 0.31 -9.89
N LYS A 25 14.92 -0.07 -10.66
CA LYS A 25 16.29 -0.19 -10.16
C LYS A 25 16.86 1.15 -9.72
N GLU A 26 16.66 2.21 -10.51
CA GLU A 26 17.11 3.56 -10.15
C GLU A 26 16.44 4.05 -8.86
N MET A 27 15.12 3.85 -8.75
CA MET A 27 14.36 4.21 -7.56
C MET A 27 14.81 3.39 -6.34
N ALA A 28 15.04 2.08 -6.50
CA ALA A 28 15.55 1.22 -5.43
C ALA A 28 16.93 1.72 -4.94
N LYS A 29 17.83 2.04 -5.87
CA LYS A 29 19.16 2.58 -5.58
C LYS A 29 19.08 3.91 -4.83
N LYS A 30 18.26 4.85 -5.32
CA LYS A 30 18.05 6.17 -4.68
C LYS A 30 17.56 6.04 -3.23
N ASN A 31 16.80 4.99 -2.95
CA ASN A 31 16.20 4.72 -1.65
C ASN A 31 17.01 3.76 -0.78
N ASN A 32 18.24 3.38 -1.17
CA ASN A 32 19.08 2.41 -0.46
C ASN A 32 18.37 1.07 -0.19
N ARG A 33 17.58 0.60 -1.15
CA ARG A 33 16.87 -0.69 -1.08
C ARG A 33 17.33 -1.63 -2.19
N SER A 34 17.22 -2.94 -1.95
CA SER A 34 17.27 -3.92 -3.03
C SER A 34 16.06 -3.72 -3.97
N LEU A 35 16.15 -4.22 -5.21
CA LEU A 35 15.03 -4.13 -6.14
C LEU A 35 13.78 -4.80 -5.57
N ASN A 36 13.91 -6.01 -5.02
CA ASN A 36 12.79 -6.75 -4.43
C ASN A 36 12.22 -6.00 -3.21
N GLY A 37 13.06 -5.56 -2.28
CA GLY A 37 12.58 -4.82 -1.11
C GLY A 37 11.97 -3.47 -1.47
N HIS A 38 12.36 -2.87 -2.59
CA HIS A 38 11.69 -1.68 -3.10
C HIS A 38 10.32 -1.98 -3.72
N VAL A 39 10.21 -3.08 -4.46
CA VAL A 39 8.92 -3.54 -5.02
C VAL A 39 7.95 -3.89 -3.89
N GLU A 40 8.39 -4.65 -2.88
CA GLU A 40 7.60 -4.95 -1.67
C GLU A 40 7.11 -3.67 -1.00
N PHE A 41 8.01 -2.72 -0.74
CA PHE A 41 7.65 -1.43 -0.14
C PHE A 41 6.60 -0.65 -0.94
N ILE A 42 6.70 -0.64 -2.28
CA ILE A 42 5.72 0.04 -3.14
C ILE A 42 4.37 -0.68 -3.07
N LEU A 43 4.36 -2.01 -3.11
CA LEU A 43 3.14 -2.81 -3.04
C LEU A 43 2.43 -2.62 -1.70
N GLU A 44 3.15 -2.74 -0.59
CA GLU A 44 2.62 -2.47 0.76
C GLU A 44 2.01 -1.07 0.84
N LYS A 45 2.76 -0.06 0.37
CA LYS A 45 2.27 1.32 0.36
C LYS A 45 1.01 1.49 -0.47
N SER A 46 0.93 0.87 -1.66
CA SER A 46 -0.25 0.99 -2.52
C SER A 46 -1.50 0.42 -1.86
N ILE A 47 -1.36 -0.70 -1.14
CA ILE A 47 -2.46 -1.32 -0.40
C ILE A 47 -2.91 -0.40 0.74
N THR A 48 -1.97 0.12 1.53
CA THR A 48 -2.29 1.03 2.64
C THR A 48 -2.91 2.34 2.14
N ASP A 49 -2.44 2.88 1.02
CA ASP A 49 -2.98 4.12 0.45
C ASP A 49 -4.44 3.94 -0.03
N ASP A 50 -4.79 2.77 -0.59
CA ASP A 50 -6.16 2.43 -0.98
C ASP A 50 -7.08 2.27 0.24
N GLU A 51 -6.64 1.55 1.27
CA GLU A 51 -7.36 1.43 2.55
C GLU A 51 -7.60 2.81 3.19
N ASN A 52 -6.58 3.67 3.15
CA ASN A 52 -6.67 5.04 3.67
C ASN A 52 -7.63 5.92 2.86
N GLN A 53 -7.78 5.71 1.55
CA GLN A 53 -8.78 6.45 0.76
C GLN A 53 -10.20 6.10 1.19
N VAL A 54 -10.48 4.81 1.41
CA VAL A 54 -11.79 4.35 1.89
C VAL A 54 -12.10 4.94 3.27
N ILE A 55 -11.13 4.91 4.19
CA ILE A 55 -11.29 5.50 5.53
C ILE A 55 -11.57 7.01 5.44
N LYS A 56 -10.82 7.75 4.61
CA LYS A 56 -11.05 9.19 4.40
C LYS A 56 -12.45 9.48 3.87
N TYR A 57 -12.93 8.70 2.90
CA TYR A 57 -14.27 8.85 2.36
C TYR A 57 -15.34 8.61 3.42
N LEU A 58 -15.21 7.53 4.21
CA LEU A 58 -16.16 7.21 5.26
C LEU A 58 -16.19 8.30 6.35
N LEU A 59 -15.04 8.79 6.79
CA LEU A 59 -14.96 9.89 7.75
C LEU A 59 -15.61 11.17 7.23
N TYR A 60 -15.42 11.47 5.94
CA TYR A 60 -16.08 12.61 5.31
C TYR A 60 -17.60 12.45 5.29
N ARG A 61 -18.10 11.26 4.92
CA ARG A 61 -19.55 11.01 4.88
C ARG A 61 -20.19 11.02 6.26
N ILE A 62 -19.51 10.48 7.29
CA ILE A 62 -19.99 10.54 8.68
C ILE A 62 -20.16 11.99 9.11
N LYS A 63 -19.16 12.84 8.88
CA LYS A 63 -19.24 14.28 9.22
C LYS A 63 -20.39 15.00 8.52
N GLN A 64 -20.65 14.68 7.26
CA GLN A 64 -21.81 15.21 6.54
C GLN A 64 -23.12 14.80 7.19
N LEU A 65 -23.27 13.50 7.50
CA LEU A 65 -24.49 12.96 8.12
C LEU A 65 -24.72 13.54 9.52
N GLU A 66 -23.66 13.73 10.31
CA GLU A 66 -23.74 14.38 11.62
C GLU A 66 -24.21 15.83 11.50
N SER A 67 -23.69 16.56 10.50
CA SER A 67 -24.10 17.94 10.22
C SER A 67 -25.57 18.02 9.77
N GLU A 68 -25.99 17.10 8.90
CA GLU A 68 -27.38 16.95 8.46
C GLU A 68 -28.31 16.64 9.65
N LEU A 69 -27.89 15.75 10.56
CA LEU A 69 -28.66 15.40 11.76
C LEU A 69 -28.77 16.57 12.74
N GLU A 70 -27.69 17.32 12.97
CA GLU A 70 -27.71 18.52 13.82
C GLU A 70 -28.64 19.60 13.26
N ALA A 71 -28.66 19.81 11.95
CA ALA A 71 -29.56 20.75 11.29
C ALA A 71 -31.04 20.36 11.40
N THR A 72 -31.34 19.10 11.72
CA THR A 72 -32.72 18.61 11.92
C THR A 72 -33.19 18.61 13.38
N LYS A 73 -32.33 19.01 14.34
CA LYS A 73 -32.75 19.17 15.74
C LYS A 73 -33.62 20.43 15.86
N PRO A 74 -34.80 20.35 16.53
CA PRO A 74 -35.72 21.46 16.69
C PRO A 74 -35.19 22.58 17.61
#